data_AF-A0A7S5GK84-F1
#
_entry.id   AF-A0A7S5GK84-F1
#
_cell.length_a   1.000
_cell.length_b   1.000
_cell.length_c   1.000
_cell.angle_alpha   90.00
_cell.angle_beta   90.00
_cell.angle_gamma   90.00
#
_symmetry.space_group_name_H-M   'P 1'
#
loop_
_entity.id
_entity.type
_entity.pdbx_description
1 polymer ?
#
loop_
_entity_poly.entity_id
_entity_poly.type
_entity_poly.pdbx_seq_one_letter_code
_entity_poly.pdbx_strand_id
1 'polypeptide(L)'
;MLFNNFIINFMGGIFLIIFILVSVAFLTLLERKVLGYIQLRKGPNKVGYCGIIQPFSDAIKLFNSEQVFPMSSNYLPYYFSPIFSLFISLFCWFVMPFYFGLFWFNLGLLFFLCCISLGVYTVMIAG
;
A
#
# COMPACT_ATOMS: atom_id res chain seq x y z
N MET A 1 -28.34 -15.30 -9.71
CA MET A 1 -27.68 -15.45 -8.39
C MET A 1 -26.16 -15.29 -8.49
N LEU A 2 -25.47 -16.05 -9.36
CA LEU A 2 -24.01 -15.93 -9.57
C LEU A 2 -23.55 -14.52 -9.98
N PHE A 3 -24.25 -13.85 -10.88
CA PHE A 3 -23.89 -12.49 -11.31
C PHE A 3 -23.95 -11.46 -10.17
N ASN A 4 -24.96 -11.56 -9.29
CA ASN A 4 -25.06 -10.70 -8.11
C ASN A 4 -23.90 -10.96 -7.13
N ASN A 5 -23.55 -12.23 -6.91
CA ASN A 5 -22.40 -12.59 -6.07
C ASN A 5 -21.08 -12.06 -6.64
N PHE A 6 -20.91 -12.09 -7.96
CA PHE A 6 -19.73 -11.52 -8.61
C PHE A 6 -19.64 -10.01 -8.43
N ILE A 7 -20.76 -9.29 -8.59
CA ILE A 7 -20.82 -7.84 -8.35
C ILE A 7 -20.48 -7.51 -6.90
N ILE A 8 -21.05 -8.25 -5.94
CA ILE A 8 -20.79 -8.03 -4.51
C ILE A 8 -19.30 -8.24 -4.20
N ASN A 9 -18.68 -9.30 -4.70
CA ASN A 9 -17.25 -9.56 -4.50
C ASN A 9 -16.36 -8.49 -5.14
N PHE A 10 -16.72 -8.00 -6.33
CA PHE A 10 -15.96 -6.94 -7.00
C PHE A 10 -16.05 -5.61 -6.23
N MET A 11 -17.25 -5.24 -5.78
CA MET A 11 -17.46 -4.07 -4.92
C MET A 11 -16.68 -4.22 -3.59
N GLY A 12 -16.73 -5.39 -2.96
CA GLY A 12 -15.95 -5.70 -1.75
C GLY A 12 -14.45 -5.52 -1.96
N GLY A 13 -13.91 -5.96 -3.09
CA GLY A 13 -12.50 -5.77 -3.47
C GLY A 13 -12.09 -4.30 -3.60
N ILE A 14 -12.95 -3.48 -4.22
CA ILE A 14 -12.68 -2.02 -4.35
C ILE A 14 -12.68 -1.36 -2.97
N PHE A 15 -13.66 -1.66 -2.12
CA PHE A 15 -13.70 -1.13 -0.76
C PHE A 15 -12.46 -1.52 0.03
N LEU A 16 -12.04 -2.78 -0.06
CA LEU A 16 -10.83 -3.28 0.60
C LEU A 16 -9.59 -2.47 0.21
N ILE A 17 -9.38 -2.20 -1.08
CA ILE A 17 -8.23 -1.40 -1.54
C ILE A 17 -8.27 0.02 -0.97
N ILE A 18 -9.44 0.67 -0.98
CA ILE A 18 -9.60 2.04 -0.47
C ILE A 18 -9.26 2.08 1.04
N PHE A 19 -9.80 1.15 1.83
CA PHE A 19 -9.55 1.12 3.27
C PHE A 19 -8.09 0.82 3.60
N ILE A 20 -7.40 -0.02 2.84
CA ILE A 20 -5.97 -0.30 3.05
C ILE A 20 -5.13 0.95 2.81
N LEU A 21 -5.34 1.67 1.70
CA LEU A 21 -4.58 2.88 1.40
C LEU A 21 -4.77 3.96 2.48
N VAL A 22 -5.99 4.15 2.96
CA VAL A 22 -6.29 5.07 4.06
C VAL A 22 -5.63 4.62 5.37
N SER A 23 -5.69 3.32 5.67
CA SER A 23 -5.11 2.75 6.90
C SER A 23 -3.59 2.93 6.94
N VAL A 24 -2.90 2.66 5.84
CA VAL A 24 -1.44 2.82 5.74
C VAL A 24 -1.04 4.29 5.94
N ALA A 25 -1.78 5.24 5.37
CA ALA A 25 -1.52 6.67 5.55
C ALA A 25 -1.54 7.08 7.03
N PHE A 26 -2.53 6.63 7.81
CA PHE A 26 -2.60 6.91 9.24
C PHE A 26 -1.58 6.12 10.07
N LEU A 27 -1.24 4.91 9.65
CA LEU A 27 -0.21 4.10 10.31
C LEU A 27 1.15 4.81 10.29
N THR A 28 1.53 5.45 9.18
CA THR A 28 2.78 6.24 9.12
C THR A 28 2.79 7.43 10.08
N LEU A 29 1.65 8.10 10.28
CA LEU A 29 1.52 9.19 11.25
C LEU A 29 1.68 8.67 12.68
N LEU A 30 1.04 7.52 12.98
CA LEU A 30 1.16 6.86 14.27
C LEU A 30 2.62 6.51 14.56
N GLU A 31 3.32 5.90 13.61
CA GLU A 31 4.74 5.56 13.73
C GLU A 31 5.60 6.80 14.06
N ARG A 32 5.42 7.92 13.34
CA ARG A 32 6.15 9.18 13.61
C ARG A 32 5.87 9.73 15.00
N LYS A 33 4.65 9.56 15.52
CA LYS A 33 4.31 9.98 16.89
C LYS A 33 4.95 9.07 17.94
N VAL A 34 4.84 7.75 17.77
CA VAL A 34 5.42 6.77 18.70
C VAL A 34 6.93 6.94 18.81
N LEU A 35 7.63 7.06 17.68
CA LEU A 35 9.09 7.30 17.66
C LEU A 35 9.46 8.64 18.32
N GLY A 36 8.63 9.67 18.15
CA GLY A 36 8.81 10.94 18.84
C GLY A 36 8.74 10.78 20.36
N TYR A 37 7.67 10.13 20.84
CA TYR A 37 7.45 9.95 22.27
C TYR A 37 8.55 9.11 22.94
N ILE A 38 9.03 8.06 22.29
CA ILE A 38 10.15 7.24 22.79
C ILE A 38 11.44 8.08 22.92
N GLN A 39 11.67 8.99 21.97
CA GLN A 39 12.83 9.88 21.95
C GLN A 39 12.64 11.15 22.79
N LEU A 40 11.60 11.24 23.63
CA LEU A 40 11.24 12.42 24.43
C LEU A 40 11.09 13.71 23.61
N ARG A 41 10.76 13.59 22.32
CA ARG A 41 10.42 14.73 21.46
C ARG A 41 8.96 14.66 21.03
N LYS A 42 8.31 15.82 20.87
CA LYS A 42 6.94 15.83 20.33
C LYS A 42 6.99 15.45 18.85
N GLY A 43 6.20 14.45 18.46
CA GLY A 43 5.96 14.11 17.07
C GLY A 43 5.28 15.25 16.29
N PRO A 44 5.01 15.08 15.00
CA PRO A 44 4.44 16.12 14.15
C PRO A 44 3.08 16.60 14.71
N ASN A 45 3.03 17.87 15.10
CA ASN A 45 1.84 18.48 15.73
C ASN A 45 1.41 19.81 15.07
N LYS A 46 2.12 20.25 14.01
CA LYS A 46 1.93 21.57 13.40
C LYS A 46 0.89 21.60 12.27
N VAL A 47 0.72 20.50 11.54
CA VAL A 47 -0.13 20.45 10.34
C VAL A 47 -1.54 20.01 10.71
N GLY A 48 -2.41 20.98 11.03
CA GLY A 48 -3.79 20.75 11.49
C GLY A 48 -3.90 20.31 12.95
N TYR A 49 -5.09 19.85 13.35
CA TYR A 49 -5.32 19.33 14.69
C TYR A 49 -4.54 18.02 14.89
N CYS A 50 -3.60 18.00 15.84
CA CYS A 50 -2.79 16.82 16.17
C CYS A 50 -2.04 16.18 14.98
N GLY A 51 -1.77 16.93 13.90
CA GLY A 51 -1.05 16.42 12.73
C GLY A 51 -1.87 15.58 11.75
N ILE A 52 -3.20 15.47 11.91
CA ILE A 52 -4.06 14.56 11.09
C ILE A 52 -3.92 14.80 9.59
N ILE A 53 -3.64 16.04 9.17
CA ILE A 53 -3.55 16.42 7.76
C ILE A 53 -2.15 16.12 7.16
N GLN A 54 -1.18 15.67 7.97
CA GLN A 54 0.19 15.38 7.52
C GLN A 54 0.27 14.39 6.34
N PRO A 55 -0.43 13.23 6.33
CA PRO A 55 -0.29 12.26 5.24
C PRO A 55 -0.75 12.83 3.89
N PHE A 56 -1.76 13.72 3.90
CA PHE A 56 -2.22 14.42 2.71
C PHE A 56 -1.19 15.44 2.20
N SER A 57 -0.55 16.20 3.11
CA SER A 57 0.52 17.13 2.74
C SER A 57 1.73 16.41 2.14
N ASP A 58 2.08 15.24 2.67
CA ASP A 58 3.20 14.43 2.15
C ASP A 58 2.88 13.88 0.75
N ALA A 59 1.63 13.47 0.49
CA ALA A 59 1.18 13.05 -0.83
C ALA A 59 1.24 14.19 -1.86
N ILE A 60 0.72 15.38 -1.52
CA ILE A 60 0.77 16.55 -2.42
C ILE A 60 2.21 16.95 -2.73
N LYS A 61 3.10 16.87 -1.73
CA LYS A 61 4.54 17.14 -1.92
C LYS A 61 5.18 16.19 -2.94
N LEU A 62 4.84 14.90 -2.89
CA LEU A 62 5.34 13.88 -3.82
C LEU A 62 4.80 14.08 -5.24
N PHE A 63 3.55 14.51 -5.41
CA PHE A 63 3.01 14.80 -6.74
C PHE A 63 3.66 16.01 -7.40
N ASN A 64 4.10 16.99 -6.60
CA ASN A 64 4.74 18.20 -7.10
C ASN A 64 6.27 18.06 -7.24
N SER A 65 6.89 17.00 -6.72
CA SER A 65 8.33 16.81 -6.84
C SER A 65 8.74 16.40 -8.26
N GLU A 66 9.84 16.97 -8.75
CA GLU A 66 10.42 16.61 -10.04
C GLU A 66 10.86 15.14 -10.07
N GLN A 67 10.47 14.44 -11.14
CA GLN A 67 10.92 13.08 -11.38
C GLN A 67 12.34 13.12 -11.95
N VAL A 68 13.34 12.79 -11.12
CA VAL A 68 14.73 12.68 -11.56
C VAL A 68 15.00 11.28 -12.08
N PHE A 69 15.45 11.17 -13.32
CA PHE A 69 15.88 9.91 -13.92
C PHE A 69 17.42 9.79 -13.86
N PRO A 70 17.98 8.71 -13.29
CA PRO A 70 19.43 8.54 -13.25
C PRO A 70 19.98 8.27 -14.66
N MET A 71 20.95 9.06 -15.10
CA MET A 71 21.55 8.95 -16.43
C MET A 71 22.28 7.62 -16.68
N SER A 72 22.70 6.91 -15.63
CA SER A 72 23.42 5.63 -15.71
C SER A 72 22.52 4.40 -15.49
N SER A 73 21.19 4.54 -15.60
CA SER A 73 20.24 3.46 -15.30
C SER A 73 19.32 3.15 -16.48
N ASN A 74 18.83 1.90 -16.54
CA ASN A 74 17.78 1.54 -17.49
C ASN A 74 16.44 2.13 -17.03
N TYR A 75 15.86 2.99 -17.88
CA TYR A 75 14.61 3.69 -17.59
C TYR A 75 13.42 2.75 -17.34
N LEU A 76 13.26 1.73 -18.20
CA LEU A 76 12.08 0.85 -18.18
C LEU A 76 11.98 0.03 -16.87
N PRO A 77 13.01 -0.75 -16.47
CA PRO A 77 12.91 -1.56 -15.25
C PRO A 77 12.78 -0.71 -13.98
N TYR A 78 13.43 0.45 -13.95
CA TYR A 78 13.37 1.39 -12.83
C TYR A 78 11.97 1.98 -12.64
N TYR A 79 11.27 2.34 -13.72
CA TYR A 79 9.91 2.87 -13.63
C TYR A 79 8.86 1.80 -13.32
N PHE A 80 8.98 0.62 -13.92
CA PHE A 80 8.01 -0.46 -13.71
C PHE A 80 8.12 -1.16 -12.36
N SER A 81 9.32 -1.25 -11.78
CA SER A 81 9.54 -1.98 -10.52
C SER A 81 8.65 -1.48 -9.35
N PRO A 82 8.57 -0.16 -9.05
CA PRO A 82 7.71 0.36 -7.98
C PRO A 82 6.21 0.12 -8.23
N ILE A 83 5.79 0.08 -9.49
CA ILE A 83 4.40 -0.17 -9.87
C ILE A 83 4.05 -1.63 -9.55
N PHE A 84 4.89 -2.57 -9.99
CA PHE A 84 4.69 -3.99 -9.73
C PHE A 84 4.73 -4.33 -8.23
N SER A 85 5.65 -3.72 -7.47
CA SER A 85 5.75 -3.98 -6.03
C SER A 85 4.48 -3.56 -5.27
N LEU A 86 3.89 -2.41 -5.65
CA LEU A 86 2.63 -1.96 -5.08
C LEU A 86 1.49 -2.94 -5.37
N PHE A 87 1.34 -3.39 -6.63
CA PHE A 87 0.29 -4.35 -6.99
C PHE A 87 0.41 -5.68 -6.25
N ILE A 88 1.62 -6.22 -6.12
CA ILE A 88 1.87 -7.47 -5.39
C ILE A 88 1.47 -7.33 -3.91
N SER A 89 1.77 -6.18 -3.29
CA SER A 89 1.37 -5.90 -1.91
C SER A 89 -0.15 -5.84 -1.73
N LEU A 90 -0.89 -5.28 -2.70
CA LEU A 90 -2.34 -5.23 -2.67
C LEU A 90 -2.97 -6.62 -2.87
N PHE A 91 -2.42 -7.44 -3.78
CA PHE A 91 -2.90 -8.82 -3.99
C PHE A 91 -2.75 -9.70 -2.75
N CYS A 92 -1.72 -9.45 -1.94
CA CYS A 92 -1.50 -10.16 -0.69
C CYS A 92 -2.70 -10.01 0.29
N TRP A 93 -3.37 -8.86 0.29
CA TRP A 93 -4.52 -8.61 1.16
C TRP A 93 -5.80 -9.32 0.72
N PHE A 94 -5.92 -9.72 -0.55
CA PHE A 94 -7.07 -10.47 -1.04
C PHE A 94 -7.14 -11.91 -0.50
N VAL A 95 -6.06 -12.42 0.10
CA VAL A 95 -6.03 -13.77 0.70
C VAL A 95 -6.92 -13.86 1.94
N MET A 96 -7.05 -12.76 2.68
CA MET A 96 -7.80 -12.76 3.93
C MET A 96 -9.30 -12.92 3.66
N PRO A 97 -9.99 -13.90 4.29
CA PRO A 97 -11.42 -14.06 4.11
C PRO A 97 -12.17 -12.92 4.81
N PHE A 98 -13.03 -12.20 4.07
CA PHE A 98 -13.95 -11.21 4.64
C PHE A 98 -15.38 -11.75 4.63
N TYR A 99 -16.12 -11.46 5.71
CA TYR A 99 -17.50 -11.94 5.88
C TYR A 99 -18.50 -11.40 4.85
N PHE A 100 -18.26 -10.20 4.28
CA PHE A 100 -19.22 -9.48 3.44
C PHE A 100 -18.97 -9.58 1.92
N GLY A 101 -18.19 -10.56 1.46
CA GLY A 101 -18.00 -10.84 0.04
C GLY A 101 -16.59 -10.57 -0.45
N LEU A 102 -15.80 -11.63 -0.46
CA LEU A 102 -14.55 -11.75 -1.21
C LEU A 102 -14.41 -13.19 -1.71
N PHE A 103 -13.46 -13.40 -2.61
CA PHE A 103 -13.15 -14.72 -3.14
C PHE A 103 -12.68 -15.66 -2.02
N TRP A 104 -13.39 -16.78 -1.85
CA TRP A 104 -12.95 -17.85 -0.97
C TRP A 104 -11.84 -18.63 -1.67
N PHE A 105 -10.60 -18.48 -1.19
CA PHE A 105 -9.46 -19.25 -1.68
C PHE A 105 -9.28 -20.54 -0.89
N ASN A 106 -9.52 -21.69 -1.51
CA ASN A 106 -9.22 -23.00 -0.90
C ASN A 106 -7.72 -23.17 -0.58
N LEU A 107 -6.85 -22.59 -1.41
CA LEU A 107 -5.38 -22.64 -1.27
C LEU A 107 -4.81 -21.26 -0.91
N GLY A 108 -5.46 -20.52 -0.01
CA GLY A 108 -5.05 -19.15 0.35
C GLY A 108 -3.59 -19.04 0.80
N LEU A 109 -3.10 -20.01 1.58
CA LEU A 109 -1.72 -20.02 2.08
C LEU A 109 -0.69 -20.23 0.96
N LEU A 110 -1.01 -21.06 -0.04
CA LEU A 110 -0.13 -21.29 -1.19
C LEU A 110 -0.04 -20.03 -2.06
N PHE A 111 -1.17 -19.36 -2.28
CA PHE A 111 -1.21 -18.09 -3.02
C PHE A 111 -0.42 -16.98 -2.30
N PHE A 112 -0.53 -16.89 -0.98
CA PHE A 112 0.27 -15.96 -0.16
C PHE A 112 1.79 -16.19 -0.31
N LEU A 113 2.23 -17.45 -0.26
CA LEU A 113 3.64 -17.82 -0.48
C LEU A 113 4.12 -17.41 -1.88
N CYS A 114 3.31 -17.63 -2.92
CA CYS A 114 3.60 -17.19 -4.28
C CYS A 114 3.77 -15.66 -4.35
N CYS A 115 2.87 -14.88 -3.74
CA CYS A 115 2.96 -13.42 -3.72
C CYS A 115 4.26 -12.92 -3.05
N ILE A 116 4.67 -13.52 -1.93
CA ILE A 116 5.93 -13.16 -1.26
C ILE A 116 7.14 -13.45 -2.15
N SER A 117 7.17 -14.62 -2.79
CA SER A 117 8.27 -14.99 -3.71
C SER A 117 8.39 -14.00 -4.88
N LEU A 118 7.25 -13.53 -5.40
CA LEU A 118 7.20 -12.53 -6.46
C LEU A 118 7.68 -11.15 -6.01
N GLY A 119 7.44 -10.80 -4.75
CA GLY A 119 7.89 -9.52 -4.17
C GLY A 119 9.41 -9.32 -4.25
N VAL A 120 10.20 -10.37 -4.02
CA VAL A 120 11.68 -10.30 -4.07
C VAL A 120 12.19 -9.90 -5.45
N TYR A 121 11.56 -10.40 -6.52
CA TYR A 121 11.98 -10.06 -7.89
C TYR A 121 11.80 -8.57 -8.19
N THR A 122 10.75 -7.93 -7.68
CA THR A 122 10.56 -6.49 -7.92
C THR A 122 11.68 -5.66 -7.30
N VAL A 123 12.16 -6.04 -6.11
CA VAL A 123 13.27 -5.37 -5.42
C VAL A 123 14.59 -5.59 -6.17
N MET A 124 14.84 -6.81 -6.66
CA MET A 124 16.04 -7.12 -7.44
C MET A 124 16.09 -6.36 -8.77
N ILE A 125 14.94 -6.08 -9.39
CA ILE A 125 14.87 -5.30 -10.64
C ILE A 125 15.08 -3.79 -10.38
N ALA A 126 14.76 -3.31 -9.17
CA ALA A 126 14.91 -1.91 -8.79
C ALA A 126 16.34 -1.53 -8.39
N GLY A 127 17.11 -2.48 -7.82
CA GLY A 127 18.50 -2.30 -7.39
C GLY A 127 19.48 -2.49 -8.53
#